data_AF-U2UXB4-F1
#
_entry.id   AF-U2UXB4-F1
#
_cell.length_a   1.000
_cell.length_b   1.000
_cell.length_c   1.000
_cell.angle_alpha   90.00
_cell.angle_beta   90.00
_cell.angle_gamma   90.00
#
_symmetry.space_group_name_H-M   'P 1'
#
loop_
_entity.id
_entity.type
_entity.pdbx_description
1 polymer ?
#
loop_
_entity_poly.entity_id
_entity_poly.type
_entity_poly.pdbx_seq_one_letter_code
_entity_poly.pdbx_strand_id
1 'polypeptide(L)' 'MKNKQEMEWIPCRERMPEADGEYIVTYCVYRESYGVTEMTFSTDKVRGKTVKRWHWHNYISTCEVIAWMPLPDPYMRKTQ' A
#
# COMPACT_ATOMS: atom_id res chain seq x y z
N MET A 1 17.10 -18.72 10.74
CA MET A 1 17.60 -17.51 10.06
C MET A 1 16.39 -16.70 9.67
N LYS A 2 16.25 -15.44 10.15
CA LYS A 2 15.05 -14.63 9.88
C LYS A 2 14.92 -14.45 8.36
N ASN A 3 13.79 -14.87 7.82
CA ASN A 3 13.46 -14.74 6.41
C ASN A 3 13.64 -13.28 6.01
N LYS A 4 14.58 -13.03 5.10
CA LYS A 4 14.67 -11.77 4.36
C LYS A 4 13.34 -11.68 3.63
N GLN A 5 12.37 -10.97 4.19
CA GLN A 5 11.10 -10.70 3.53
C GLN A 5 11.49 -10.01 2.23
N GLU A 6 11.42 -10.73 1.12
CA GLU A 6 11.98 -10.30 -0.15
C GLU A 6 11.34 -8.95 -0.50
N MET A 7 12.16 -7.89 -0.49
CA MET A 7 11.74 -6.53 -0.79
C MET A 7 11.53 -6.41 -2.30
N GLU A 8 10.49 -7.06 -2.79
CA GLU A 8 10.10 -7.07 -4.18
C GLU A 8 8.77 -6.36 -4.35
N TRP A 9 8.66 -5.63 -5.45
CA TRP A 9 7.41 -5.02 -5.87
C TRP A 9 6.44 -6.10 -6.31
N ILE A 10 5.32 -6.21 -5.61
CA ILE A 10 4.22 -7.12 -5.94
C ILE A 10 3.13 -6.30 -6.65
N PRO A 11 2.85 -6.54 -7.94
CA PRO A 11 1.75 -5.87 -8.61
C PRO A 11 0.41 -6.18 -7.95
N CYS A 12 -0.42 -5.17 -7.73
CA CYS A 12 -1.77 -5.33 -7.14
C CYS A 12 -2.66 -6.29 -7.94
N ARG A 13 -2.39 -6.44 -9.25
CA ARG A 13 -3.10 -7.37 -10.14
C ARG A 13 -2.74 -8.83 -9.90
N GLU A 14 -1.54 -9.10 -9.36
CA GLU A 14 -1.11 -10.45 -9.01
C GLU A 14 -1.62 -10.81 -7.62
N ARG A 15 -1.38 -9.94 -6.63
CA ARG A 15 -1.80 -10.16 -5.25
C ARG A 15 -1.92 -8.86 -4.47
N MET A 16 -2.94 -8.77 -3.62
CA MET A 16 -3.10 -7.70 -2.63
C MET A 16 -2.44 -8.08 -1.29
N PRO A 17 -2.08 -7.11 -0.43
CA PRO A 17 -1.55 -7.44 0.88
C PRO A 17 -2.52 -8.31 1.70
N GLU A 18 -1.97 -9.28 2.42
CA GLU A 18 -2.76 -10.19 3.25
C GLU A 18 -3.15 -9.54 4.58
N ALA A 19 -2.21 -8.82 5.18
CA ALA A 19 -2.40 -8.12 6.45
C ALA A 19 -2.79 -6.66 6.23
N ASP A 20 -3.52 -6.12 7.21
CA ASP A 20 -3.73 -4.69 7.31
C ASP A 20 -2.44 -4.05 7.86
N GLY A 21 -2.03 -2.90 7.32
CA GLY A 21 -0.75 -2.29 7.69
C GLY A 21 -0.28 -1.21 6.72
N GLU A 22 0.93 -0.73 6.96
CA GLU A 22 1.59 0.26 6.11
C GLU A 22 2.52 -0.42 5.10
N TYR A 23 2.50 0.09 3.87
CA TYR A 23 3.26 -0.44 2.75
C TYR A 23 3.85 0.71 1.93
N ILE A 24 4.97 0.43 1.27
CA ILE A 24 5.47 1.30 0.21
C ILE A 24 4.74 0.89 -1.06
N VAL A 25 4.20 1.87 -1.78
CA VAL A 25 3.41 1.63 -2.97
C VAL A 25 3.86 2.48 -4.15
N THR A 26 3.71 1.95 -5.36
CA THR A 26 3.72 2.74 -6.58
C THR A 26 2.28 3.08 -6.95
N TYR A 27 2.04 4.30 -7.41
CA TYR A 27 0.71 4.75 -7.77
C TYR A 27 0.72 5.58 -9.04
N CYS A 28 -0.45 5.68 -9.65
CA CYS A 28 -0.72 6.55 -10.77
C CYS A 28 -1.87 7.51 -10.48
N VAL A 29 -1.68 8.76 -10.87
CA VAL A 29 -2.69 9.83 -10.81
C VAL A 29 -3.08 10.19 -12.24
N TYR A 30 -4.38 10.05 -12.54
CA TYR A 30 -4.97 10.38 -13.85
C TYR A 30 -4.28 9.77 -15.08
N ARG A 31 -3.56 8.63 -14.94
CA ARG A 31 -2.79 7.99 -16.03
C ARG A 31 -1.63 8.84 -16.59
N GLU A 32 -1.29 9.92 -15.92
CA GLU A 32 -0.31 10.90 -16.40
C GLU A 32 0.89 11.05 -15.47
N SER A 33 0.67 10.91 -14.16
CA SER A 33 1.72 11.03 -13.14
C SER A 33 1.90 9.73 -12.38
N TYR A 34 3.15 9.36 -12.13
CA TYR A 34 3.53 8.18 -11.35
C TYR A 34 4.36 8.62 -10.14
N GLY A 35 4.22 7.89 -9.04
CA GLY A 35 4.96 8.17 -7.82
C GLY A 35 5.17 6.94 -6.95
N VAL A 36 6.00 7.11 -5.93
CA VAL A 36 6.22 6.15 -4.85
C VAL A 36 5.89 6.86 -3.55
N THR A 37 5.06 6.25 -2.71
CA THR A 37 4.68 6.80 -1.41
C THR A 37 4.33 5.69 -0.42
N GLU A 38 4.13 6.07 0.83
CA GLU A 38 3.60 5.18 1.86
C GLU A 38 2.08 5.27 1.90
N MET A 39 1.42 4.12 2.00
CA MET A 39 -0.03 4.04 2.14
C MET A 39 -0.42 2.94 3.12
N THR A 40 -1.56 3.12 3.77
CA THR A 40 -2.14 2.11 4.64
C THR A 40 -3.09 1.22 3.83
N PHE A 41 -2.97 -0.09 3.97
CA PHE A 41 -3.96 -1.05 3.49
C PHE A 41 -4.80 -1.52 4.67
N SER A 42 -6.12 -1.40 4.57
CA SER A 42 -7.01 -1.81 5.66
C SER A 42 -8.37 -2.27 5.17
N THR A 43 -9.08 -2.94 6.08
CA THR A 43 -10.44 -3.42 5.86
C THR A 43 -11.47 -2.36 6.27
N ASP A 44 -12.31 -1.93 5.32
CA ASP A 44 -13.41 -0.98 5.52
C ASP A 44 -14.79 -1.64 5.45
N LYS A 45 -15.77 -1.02 6.09
CA LYS A 45 -17.20 -1.32 5.89
C LYS A 45 -17.85 -0.21 5.05
N VAL A 46 -18.12 -0.50 3.78
CA VAL A 46 -18.76 0.44 2.86
C VAL A 46 -20.14 -0.08 2.46
N ARG A 47 -21.19 0.67 2.81
CA ARG A 47 -22.60 0.31 2.49
C ARG A 47 -22.96 -1.13 2.91
N GLY A 48 -22.54 -1.53 4.11
CA GLY A 48 -22.79 -2.87 4.67
C GLY A 48 -21.91 -3.98 4.11
N LYS A 49 -20.98 -3.69 3.19
CA LYS A 49 -20.02 -4.66 2.64
C LYS A 49 -18.62 -4.43 3.20
N THR A 50 -17.94 -5.52 3.53
CA THR A 50 -16.52 -5.50 3.90
C THR A 50 -15.67 -5.44 2.62
N VAL A 51 -14.81 -4.44 2.51
CA VAL A 51 -13.91 -4.24 1.37
C VAL A 51 -12.52 -3.88 1.88
N LYS A 52 -11.45 -4.33 1.22
CA LYS A 52 -10.10 -3.86 1.52
C LYS A 52 -9.73 -2.70 0.61
N ARG A 53 -9.11 -1.65 1.17
CA ARG A 53 -8.78 -0.41 0.44
C ARG A 53 -7.44 0.15 0.85
N TRP A 54 -6.84 0.90 -0.07
CA TRP A 54 -5.68 1.74 0.19
C TRP A 54 -6.12 3.11 0.73
N HIS A 55 -5.38 3.63 1.71
CA HIS A 55 -5.63 4.92 2.35
C HIS A 55 -4.39 5.81 2.26
N TRP A 56 -4.61 7.07 1.89
CA TRP A 56 -3.61 8.13 1.94
C TRP A 56 -4.00 9.14 3.03
N HIS A 57 -3.15 9.29 4.06
CA HIS A 57 -3.40 10.19 5.19
C HIS A 57 -4.81 10.05 5.80
N ASN A 58 -5.26 8.81 6.05
CA ASN A 58 -6.57 8.45 6.62
C ASN A 58 -7.79 8.61 5.68
N TYR A 59 -7.59 8.96 4.42
CA TYR A 59 -8.65 8.98 3.41
C TYR A 59 -8.51 7.81 2.45
N ILE A 60 -9.64 7.21 2.04
CA ILE A 60 -9.63 6.21 0.96
C ILE A 60 -8.96 6.85 -0.26
N SER A 61 -7.91 6.20 -0.74
CA SER A 61 -7.15 6.70 -1.87
C SER A 61 -7.99 6.70 -3.14
N THR A 62 -7.89 7.80 -3.87
CA THR A 62 -8.46 7.95 -5.21
C THR A 62 -7.48 7.59 -6.32
N CYS A 63 -6.21 7.35 -5.97
CA CYS A 63 -5.15 6.99 -6.93
C CYS A 63 -5.20 5.50 -7.27
N GLU A 64 -4.79 5.13 -8.49
CA GLU A 64 -4.58 3.73 -8.85
C GLU A 64 -3.27 3.26 -8.25
N VAL A 65 -3.33 2.36 -7.26
CA VAL A 65 -2.13 1.71 -6.71
C VAL A 65 -1.73 0.55 -7.61
N ILE A 66 -0.52 0.60 -8.17
CA ILE A 66 -0.03 -0.32 -9.18
C ILE A 66 0.66 -1.53 -8.54
N ALA A 67 1.59 -1.29 -7.62
CA ALA A 67 2.34 -2.33 -6.92
C ALA A 67 2.64 -1.90 -5.47
N TRP A 68 2.93 -2.88 -4.62
CA TRP A 68 3.25 -2.66 -3.20
C TRP A 68 4.44 -3.52 -2.78
N MET A 69 5.10 -3.13 -1.69
CA MET A 69 6.07 -3.95 -0.98
C MET A 69 5.99 -3.67 0.52
N PRO A 70 6.38 -4.62 1.39
CA PRO A 70 6.44 -4.38 2.83
C PRO A 70 7.42 -3.26 3.17
N LEU A 71 7.19 -2.58 4.29
CA LEU A 71 8.16 -1.64 4.83
C LEU A 71 9.48 -2.37 5.14
N PRO A 72 10.64 -1.79 4.77
CA PRO A 72 11.92 -2.40 5.06
C PRO A 72 12.18 -2.42 6.56
N ASP A 73 12.74 -3.49 7.11
CA ASP A 73 13.22 -3.51 8.51
C ASP A 73 14.72 -3.17 8.55
N PRO A 74 15.17 -2.13 9.30
CA PRO A 74 14.38 -1.17 10.06
C PRO A 74 13.89 0.00 9.22
N TYR A 75 12.60 0.34 9.36
CA TYR A 75 12.03 1.53 8.75
C TYR A 75 12.10 2.70 9.73
N MET A 76 12.90 3.72 9.42
CA MET A 76 12.90 4.98 10.18
C MET A 76 12.08 6.03 9.44
N ARG A 77 10.83 6.20 9.89
CA ARG A 77 9.98 7.30 9.42
C ARG A 77 10.68 8.62 9.72
N LYS A 78 11.00 9.40 8.69
CA LYS A 78 11.44 10.78 8.90
C LYS A 78 10.24 11.57 9.41
N THR A 79 10.24 11.91 10.69
CA THR A 79 9.29 12.89 11.23
C THR A 79 9.52 14.20 10.49
N GLN A 80 8.48 14.69 9.81
CA GLN A 80 8.50 15.97 9.10
C GLN A 80 8.16 17.11 10.06
#